data_AF-A0A354UA37-F1
#
_entry.id   AF-A0A354UA37-F1
#
_cell.length_a   1.000
_cell.length_b   1.000
_cell.length_c   1.000
_cell.angle_alpha   90.00
_cell.angle_beta   90.00
_cell.angle_gamma   90.00
#
_symmetry.space_group_name_H-M   'P 1'
#
loop_
_entity.id
_entity.type
_entity.pdbx_description
1 polymer ?
#
loop_
_entity_poly.entity_id
_entity_poly.type
_entity_poly.pdbx_seq_one_letter_code
_entity_poly.pdbx_strand_id
1 'polypeptide(L)' 'MKLYEGVVIKMSSQGMICDIPEYGLRGFVPARYLRSRTKRPPKTGDFIYLYLDSLDFSRGSAVFRPTL' A
#
# COMPACT_ATOMS: atom_id res chain seq x y z
N MET A 1 -8.83 -10.50 9.02
CA MET A 1 -7.62 -9.71 8.69
C MET A 1 -7.89 -8.27 9.10
N LYS A 2 -6.96 -7.60 9.79
CA LYS A 2 -7.13 -6.18 10.17
C LYS A 2 -6.98 -5.31 8.93
N LEU A 3 -7.86 -4.32 8.79
CA LEU A 3 -7.81 -3.32 7.73
C LEU A 3 -7.05 -2.10 8.25
N TYR A 4 -6.16 -1.56 7.43
CA TYR A 4 -5.35 -0.39 7.74
C TYR A 4 -5.74 0.73 6.78
N GLU A 5 -5.92 1.93 7.30
CA GLU A 5 -6.01 3.13 6.48
C GLU A 5 -4.61 3.67 6.19
N GLY A 6 -4.33 4.00 4.95
CA GLY A 6 -3.09 4.61 4.55
C GLY A 6 -3.27 5.69 3.49
N VAL A 7 -2.26 6.54 3.36
CA VAL A 7 -2.20 7.59 2.33
C VAL A 7 -1.12 7.22 1.34
N VAL A 8 -1.45 7.24 0.04
CA VAL A 8 -0.46 7.01 -1.02
C VAL A 8 0.52 8.18 -1.04
N ILE A 9 1.79 7.93 -0.71
CA ILE A 9 2.82 8.99 -0.69
C ILE A 9 3.72 8.96 -1.92
N LYS A 10 3.83 7.80 -2.60
CA LYS A 10 4.67 7.66 -3.79
C LYS A 10 4.17 6.53 -4.69
N MET A 11 4.15 6.79 -5.99
CA MET A 11 3.90 5.80 -7.04
C MET A 11 5.18 5.50 -7.81
N SER A 12 5.34 4.26 -8.25
CA SER A 12 6.45 3.82 -9.10
C SER A 12 6.02 2.66 -10.01
N SER A 13 6.86 2.27 -10.97
CA SER A 13 6.63 1.08 -11.79
C SER A 13 6.66 -0.23 -10.99
N GLN A 14 7.33 -0.25 -9.82
CA GLN A 14 7.43 -1.43 -8.96
C GLN A 14 6.24 -1.58 -7.99
N GLY A 15 5.48 -0.51 -7.78
CA GLY A 15 4.39 -0.48 -6.80
C GLY A 15 4.18 0.91 -6.24
N MET A 16 3.45 0.98 -5.12
CA MET A 16 3.21 2.22 -4.39
C MET A 16 3.69 2.12 -2.95
N ILE A 17 4.05 3.27 -2.38
CA ILE A 17 4.34 3.41 -0.96
C ILE A 17 3.17 4.13 -0.32
N CYS A 18 2.69 3.56 0.77
CA CYS A 18 1.63 4.13 1.58
C CYS A 18 2.18 4.46 2.96
N ASP A 19 1.83 5.62 3.50
CA ASP A 19 2.02 5.94 4.89
C ASP A 19 0.82 5.44 5.68
N ILE A 20 1.04 4.76 6.82
CA ILE A 20 -0.01 4.27 7.72
C ILE A 20 0.03 5.14 8.99
N PRO A 21 -0.78 6.20 9.09
CA PRO A 21 -0.62 7.22 10.11
C PRO A 21 -0.76 6.70 11.54
N GLU A 22 -1.67 5.74 11.76
CA GLU A 22 -1.95 5.14 13.07
C GLU A 22 -0.68 4.56 13.74
N TYR A 23 0.28 4.08 12.94
CA TYR A 23 1.49 3.42 13.42
C TYR A 23 2.80 4.14 13.05
N GLY A 24 2.71 5.27 12.34
CA GLY A 24 3.89 5.99 11.84
C GLY A 24 4.79 5.12 10.95
N LEU A 25 4.22 4.15 10.23
CA LEU A 25 4.98 3.21 9.40
C LEU A 25 4.70 3.40 7.91
N ARG A 26 5.69 3.07 7.09
CA ARG A 26 5.55 3.05 5.62
C ARG A 26 5.38 1.63 5.12
N GLY A 27 4.28 1.42 4.42
CA GLY A 27 3.96 0.19 3.73
C GLY A 27 4.34 0.23 2.25
N PHE A 28 4.74 -0.92 1.72
CA PHE A 28 4.92 -1.13 0.29
C PHE A 28 3.80 -1.99 -0.27
N VAL A 29 3.19 -1.54 -1.37
CA VAL A 29 2.21 -2.31 -2.14
C VAL A 29 2.82 -2.65 -3.50
N PRO A 30 3.16 -3.92 -3.75
CA PRO A 30 3.69 -4.40 -5.03
C PRO A 30 2.77 -4.10 -6.22
N ALA A 31 3.35 -3.73 -7.37
CA ALA A 31 2.60 -3.44 -8.60
C ALA A 31 1.70 -4.59 -9.07
N ARG A 32 2.04 -5.85 -8.73
CA ARG A 32 1.17 -7.02 -9.03
C ARG A 32 -0.22 -6.91 -8.41
N TYR A 33 -0.35 -6.21 -7.28
CA TYR A 33 -1.64 -5.94 -6.63
C TYR A 33 -2.34 -4.69 -7.19
N LEU A 34 -1.65 -3.91 -8.04
CA LEU A 34 -2.16 -2.68 -8.66
C LEU A 34 -2.56 -2.88 -10.13
N ARG A 35 -2.35 -4.07 -10.70
CA ARG A 35 -2.75 -4.40 -12.08
C ARG A 35 -4.28 -4.48 -12.14
N SER A 36 -4.86 -3.35 -12.56
CA SER A 36 -6.25 -2.90 -12.48
C SER A 36 -7.36 -3.94 -12.78
N ARG A 37 -8.33 -4.01 -11.86
CA ARG A 37 -9.77 -4.18 -12.17
C ARG A 37 -10.58 -2.89 -11.91
N THR A 38 -9.94 -1.80 -11.48
CA THR A 38 -10.61 -0.57 -11.02
C THR A 38 -10.63 0.52 -12.08
N LYS A 39 -11.78 1.19 -12.24
CA LYS A 39 -11.95 2.32 -13.18
C LYS A 39 -11.05 3.52 -12.87
N ARG A 40 -10.64 3.70 -11.61
CA ARG A 40 -9.75 4.78 -11.15
C ARG A 40 -8.56 4.18 -10.41
N PRO A 41 -7.35 4.18 -10.99
CA PRO A 41 -6.15 3.76 -10.26
C PRO A 41 -5.81 4.77 -9.16
N PRO A 42 -5.19 4.32 -8.05
CA PRO A 42 -4.76 5.21 -6.96
C PRO A 42 -3.73 6.23 -7.42
N LYS A 43 -3.75 7.41 -6.81
CA LYS A 43 -2.79 8.49 -7.01
C LYS A 43 -2.18 8.93 -5.68
N THR A 44 -1.02 9.58 -5.75
CA THR A 44 -0.42 10.21 -4.58
C THR A 44 -1.41 11.19 -3.94
N GLY A 45 -1.56 11.11 -2.61
CA GLY A 45 -2.52 11.87 -1.82
C GLY A 45 -3.86 11.18 -1.61
N ASP A 46 -4.18 10.11 -2.37
CA ASP A 46 -5.41 9.34 -2.14
C ASP A 46 -5.30 8.52 -0.83
N PHE A 47 -6.39 8.48 -0.08
CA PHE A 47 -6.58 7.54 1.03
C PHE A 47 -6.95 6.16 0.47
N ILE A 48 -6.42 5.12 1.08
CA ILE A 48 -6.64 3.73 0.66
C ILE A 48 -6.68 2.78 1.86
N TYR A 49 -7.49 1.74 1.72
CA TYR A 49 -7.56 0.66 2.69
C TYR A 49 -6.69 -0.52 2.25
N LEU A 50 -5.94 -1.06 3.22
CA LEU A 50 -4.89 -2.04 3.01
C LEU A 50 -5.03 -3.20 3.99
N TYR A 51 -4.73 -4.40 3.52
CA TYR A 51 -4.50 -5.57 4.36
C TYR A 51 -2.99 -5.83 4.46
N LEU A 52 -2.51 -6.09 5.67
CA LEU A 52 -1.13 -6.57 5.86
C LEU A 52 -1.01 -7.97 5.23
N ASP A 53 -0.09 -8.11 4.28
CA ASP A 53 0.16 -9.35 3.54
C ASP A 53 1.35 -10.10 4.15
N SER A 54 2.46 -9.40 4.38
CA SER A 54 3.67 -9.96 5.01
C SER A 54 4.58 -8.86 5.57
N LEU A 55 5.54 -9.24 6.41
CA LEU A 55 6.63 -8.39 6.86
C LEU A 55 7.93 -8.84 6.18
N ASP A 56 8.61 -7.92 5.50
CA ASP A 56 9.94 -8.11 4.96
C ASP A 56 10.98 -7.56 5.95
N PHE A 57 11.47 -8.44 6.82
CA PHE A 57 12.48 -8.08 7.83
C PHE A 57 13.83 -7.73 7.21
N SER A 58 14.15 -8.27 6.03
CA SER A 58 15.42 -7.97 5.33
C SER A 58 15.46 -6.53 4.86
N ARG A 59 14.30 -5.98 4.48
CA ARG A 59 14.15 -4.59 4.02
C ARG A 59 13.59 -3.65 5.08
N GLY A 60 13.21 -4.17 6.24
CA GLY A 60 12.54 -3.41 7.29
C GLY A 60 11.22 -2.78 6.83
N SER A 61 10.43 -3.51 6.02
CA SER A 61 9.22 -2.97 5.40
C SER A 61 8.02 -3.90 5.54
N ALA A 62 6.83 -3.32 5.69
CA ALA A 62 5.58 -4.06 5.67
C ALA A 62 5.01 -4.09 4.25
N VAL A 63 4.66 -5.28 3.77
CA VAL A 63 4.04 -5.49 2.46
C VAL A 63 2.53 -5.55 2.63
N PHE A 64 1.84 -4.74 1.84
CA PHE A 64 0.39 -4.59 1.90
C PHE A 64 -0.30 -4.99 0.60
N ARG A 65 -1.56 -5.39 0.73
CA ARG A 65 -2.49 -5.63 -0.37
C ARG A 65 -3.65 -4.63 -0.28
N PRO A 66 -3.99 -3.91 -1.36
CA PRO A 66 -5.10 -2.97 -1.34
C PRO A 66 -6.45 -3.65 -1.51
N THR A 67 -7.52 -2.99 -1.08
CA THR A 67 -8.91 -3.47 -1.23
C THR A 67 -9.58 -3.04 -2.54
N LEU A 68 -8.78 -2.65 -3.54
CA LEU A 68 -9.20 -2.09 -4.82
C LEU A 68 -9.77 -3.13 -5.77
#